data_AF-A0A4S9SQ46-F1
#
_entry.id   AF-A0A4S9SQ46-F1
#
_cell.length_a   1.000
_cell.length_b   1.000
_cell.length_c   1.000
_cell.angle_alpha   90.00
_cell.angle_beta   90.00
_cell.angle_gamma   90.00
#
_symmetry.space_group_name_H-M   'P 1'
#
loop_
_entity.id
_entity.type
_entity.pdbx_description
1 polymer ?
#
loop_
_entity_poly.entity_id
_entity_poly.type
_entity_poly.pdbx_seq_one_letter_code
_entity_poly.pdbx_strand_id
1 'polypeptide(L)'
;MDDLHGIEVAYKHNGVHPEIDMCDFADGTAFDLLSAQYTITGSLCEYQRYLADFQGPDILRGDMNISILGPKDYDTFIRASVDGFSSTGRAPELLKVLAESAAARSDTILFSASLDGDSSALPQWQ
;
A
#
# COMPACT_ATOMS: atom_id res chain seq x y z
N MET A 1 -16.25 17.63 20.55
CA MET A 1 -14.87 17.82 20.05
C MET A 1 -13.84 17.15 20.97
N ASP A 2 -14.27 16.24 21.87
CA ASP A 2 -13.37 15.54 22.79
C ASP A 2 -12.61 14.37 22.13
N ASP A 3 -13.12 13.86 21.02
CA ASP A 3 -12.58 12.68 20.33
C ASP A 3 -11.24 12.96 19.63
N LEU A 4 -11.17 14.06 18.86
CA LEU A 4 -9.93 14.46 18.18
C LEU A 4 -8.80 14.77 19.17
N HIS A 5 -9.11 15.46 20.27
CA HIS A 5 -8.13 15.73 21.31
C HIS A 5 -7.63 14.44 21.97
N GLY A 6 -8.51 13.46 22.18
CA GLY A 6 -8.13 12.13 22.68
C GLY A 6 -7.14 11.42 21.75
N ILE A 7 -7.38 11.48 20.44
CA ILE A 7 -6.48 10.93 19.42
C ILE A 7 -5.12 11.64 19.46
N GLU A 8 -5.11 12.97 19.46
CA GLU A 8 -3.88 13.77 19.53
C GLU A 8 -3.03 13.45 20.77
N VAL A 9 -3.67 13.29 21.93
CA VAL A 9 -3.01 12.90 23.18
C VAL A 9 -2.39 11.50 23.06
N ALA A 10 -3.09 10.55 22.46
CA ALA A 10 -2.59 9.19 22.24
C ALA A 10 -1.38 9.16 21.31
N TYR A 11 -1.40 9.91 20.21
CA TYR A 11 -0.26 10.03 19.28
C TYR A 11 0.95 10.66 19.98
N LYS A 12 0.72 11.75 20.72
CA LYS A 12 1.78 12.42 21.49
C LYS A 12 2.40 11.49 22.53
N HIS A 13 1.62 10.67 23.21
CA HIS A 13 2.12 9.67 24.16
C HIS A 13 3.09 8.67 23.50
N ASN A 14 2.84 8.31 22.24
CA ASN A 14 3.67 7.38 21.46
C ASN A 14 4.82 8.09 20.71
N GLY A 15 5.00 9.40 20.91
CA GLY A 15 6.06 10.17 20.26
C GLY A 15 5.85 10.38 18.76
N VAL A 16 4.62 10.24 18.27
CA VAL A 16 4.25 10.43 16.87
C VAL A 16 3.34 11.65 16.71
N HIS A 17 3.35 12.24 15.51
CA HIS A 17 2.40 13.29 15.14
C HIS A 17 1.15 12.67 14.52
N PRO A 18 -0.06 13.15 14.87
CA PRO A 18 -1.28 12.68 14.24
C PRO A 18 -1.31 13.11 12.78
N GLU A 19 -1.58 12.14 11.91
CA GLU A 19 -1.88 12.34 10.49
C GLU A 19 -3.29 11.83 10.24
N ILE A 20 -4.04 12.55 9.40
CA ILE A 20 -5.45 12.27 9.13
C ILE A 20 -5.61 12.23 7.61
N ASP A 21 -5.96 11.05 7.09
CA ASP A 21 -6.38 10.89 5.71
C ASP A 21 -7.88 11.20 5.60
N MET A 22 -8.22 12.19 4.76
CA MET A 22 -9.58 12.63 4.54
C MET A 22 -10.03 12.30 3.11
N CYS A 23 -11.22 11.72 2.98
CA CYS A 23 -11.89 11.55 1.70
C CYS A 23 -12.92 12.67 1.51
N ASP A 24 -12.78 13.44 0.43
CA ASP A 24 -13.68 14.56 0.10
C ASP A 24 -15.16 14.14 -0.02
N PHE A 25 -15.40 12.85 -0.29
CA PHE A 25 -16.74 12.29 -0.42
C PHE A 25 -17.31 11.75 0.91
N ALA A 26 -16.51 11.65 1.97
CA ALA A 26 -16.96 11.15 3.27
C ALA A 26 -17.78 12.19 4.04
N ASP A 27 -17.26 13.43 4.15
CA ASP A 27 -17.97 14.57 4.76
C ASP A 27 -17.42 15.88 4.19
N GLY A 28 -18.28 16.63 3.49
CA GLY A 28 -17.89 17.87 2.82
C GLY A 28 -17.58 19.05 3.76
N THR A 29 -17.86 18.94 5.06
CA THR A 29 -17.60 20.00 6.05
C THR A 29 -16.37 19.73 6.92
N ALA A 30 -15.94 18.48 7.00
CA ALA A 30 -14.80 18.07 7.83
C ALA A 30 -13.46 18.60 7.30
N PHE A 31 -13.31 18.71 5.97
CA PHE A 31 -12.08 19.24 5.37
C PHE A 31 -11.80 20.68 5.78
N ASP A 32 -12.79 21.57 5.67
CA ASP A 32 -12.64 22.99 6.06
C ASP A 32 -12.30 23.13 7.55
N LEU A 33 -12.89 22.28 8.41
CA LEU A 33 -12.65 22.31 9.85
C LEU A 33 -11.25 21.82 10.21
N LEU A 34 -10.77 20.74 9.60
CA LEU A 34 -9.45 20.17 9.87
C LEU A 34 -8.33 20.99 9.24
N SER A 35 -8.52 21.53 8.03
CA SER A 35 -7.53 22.38 7.36
C SER A 35 -7.26 23.70 8.10
N ALA A 36 -8.14 24.11 9.00
CA ALA A 36 -7.90 25.24 9.90
C ALA A 36 -6.93 24.91 11.06
N GLN A 37 -6.68 23.62 11.35
CA GLN A 37 -5.86 23.16 12.49
C GLN A 37 -4.68 22.25 12.08
N TYR A 38 -4.72 21.68 10.88
CA TYR A 38 -3.73 20.74 10.35
C TYR A 38 -3.12 21.29 9.05
N THR A 39 -1.87 20.91 8.78
CA THR A 39 -1.19 21.22 7.51
C THR A 39 -1.48 20.12 6.50
N ILE A 40 -1.93 20.48 5.30
CA ILE A 40 -2.11 19.53 4.20
C ILE A 40 -0.73 19.11 3.69
N THR A 41 -0.43 17.81 3.78
CA THR A 41 0.88 17.23 3.40
C THR A 41 0.85 16.55 2.03
N GLY A 42 -0.33 16.23 1.51
CA GLY A 42 -0.48 15.59 0.20
C GLY A 42 -1.93 15.30 -0.15
N SER A 43 -2.13 14.63 -1.27
CA SER A 43 -3.40 14.01 -1.65
C SER A 43 -3.17 12.56 -2.06
N LEU A 44 -4.18 11.73 -1.80
CA LEU A 44 -4.23 10.33 -2.22
C LEU A 44 -5.32 10.19 -3.28
N CYS A 45 -5.01 9.48 -4.36
CA CYS A 45 -6.01 9.13 -5.37
C CYS A 45 -6.49 7.70 -5.11
N GLU A 46 -7.76 7.55 -4.77
CA GLU A 46 -8.40 6.25 -4.68
C GLU A 46 -9.05 5.90 -6.02
N TYR A 47 -8.72 4.72 -6.54
CA TYR A 47 -9.30 4.20 -7.78
C TYR A 47 -10.19 3.01 -7.46
N GLN A 48 -11.44 3.06 -7.92
CA GLN A 48 -12.38 1.96 -7.81
C GLN A 48 -12.74 1.43 -9.21
N ARG A 49 -12.78 0.11 -9.35
CA ARG A 49 -13.23 -0.56 -10.56
C ARG A 49 -14.14 -1.73 -10.21
N TYR A 50 -15.32 -1.73 -10.79
CA TYR A 50 -16.19 -2.91 -10.75
C TYR A 50 -15.56 -4.04 -11.56
N LEU A 51 -15.52 -5.25 -11.00
CA LEU A 51 -14.80 -6.37 -11.61
C LEU A 51 -15.69 -7.32 -12.41
N ALA A 52 -17.01 -7.25 -12.33
CA ALA A 52 -17.85 -8.27 -12.98
C ALA A 52 -17.80 -8.21 -14.51
N ASP A 53 -17.45 -7.06 -15.09
CA ASP A 53 -17.23 -6.85 -16.52
C ASP A 53 -15.74 -6.70 -16.87
N PHE A 54 -14.84 -6.91 -15.91
CA PHE A 54 -13.40 -6.81 -16.14
C PHE A 54 -12.93 -7.92 -17.09
N GLN A 55 -12.75 -7.56 -18.35
CA GLN A 55 -11.96 -8.33 -19.29
C GLN A 55 -10.50 -7.96 -19.01
N GLY A 56 -9.75 -8.88 -18.41
CA GLY A 56 -8.33 -8.68 -18.13
C GLY A 56 -7.55 -8.23 -19.37
N PRO A 57 -6.45 -7.48 -19.20
CA PRO A 57 -5.69 -6.99 -20.34
C PRO A 57 -5.19 -8.16 -21.21
N ASP A 58 -5.28 -8.02 -22.53
CA ASP A 58 -4.82 -9.05 -23.48
C ASP A 58 -3.33 -9.40 -23.32
N ILE A 59 -2.55 -8.52 -22.68
CA ILE A 59 -1.15 -8.73 -22.27
C ILE A 59 -0.98 -9.95 -21.34
N LEU A 60 -2.01 -10.34 -20.59
CA LEU A 60 -1.99 -11.53 -19.73
C LEU A 60 -2.16 -12.85 -20.52
N ARG A 61 -2.36 -12.79 -21.85
CA ARG A 61 -2.40 -13.98 -22.71
C ARG A 61 -1.01 -14.44 -23.19
N GLY A 62 0.07 -13.86 -22.66
CA GLY A 62 1.47 -14.18 -22.98
C GLY A 62 2.20 -15.01 -21.92
N ASP A 63 3.53 -14.91 -21.90
CA ASP A 63 4.49 -15.71 -21.10
C ASP A 63 4.52 -15.38 -19.60
N MET A 64 3.50 -14.70 -19.06
CA MET A 64 3.43 -14.28 -17.67
C MET A 64 2.64 -15.29 -16.84
N ASN A 65 3.32 -15.91 -15.88
CA ASN A 65 2.69 -16.77 -14.89
C ASN A 65 2.43 -15.99 -13.61
N ILE A 66 1.18 -15.97 -13.16
CA ILE A 66 0.76 -15.35 -11.90
C ILE A 66 0.25 -16.44 -10.97
N SER A 67 0.80 -16.49 -9.76
CA SER A 67 0.44 -17.49 -8.75
C SER A 67 0.19 -16.85 -7.39
N ILE A 68 -0.70 -17.45 -6.61
CA ILE A 68 -0.90 -17.11 -5.20
C ILE A 68 0.27 -17.69 -4.41
N LEU A 69 0.85 -16.88 -3.53
CA LEU A 69 2.00 -17.28 -2.72
C LEU A 69 1.56 -18.01 -1.45
N GLY A 70 2.25 -19.12 -1.17
CA GLY A 70 2.15 -19.81 0.12
C GLY A 70 3.20 -19.30 1.12
N PRO A 71 3.07 -19.64 2.41
CA PRO A 71 4.00 -19.19 3.46
C PRO A 71 5.47 -19.51 3.19
N LYS A 72 5.74 -20.61 2.47
CA LYS A 72 7.10 -21.03 2.08
C LYS A 72 7.81 -20.03 1.17
N ASP A 73 7.07 -19.15 0.49
CA ASP A 73 7.56 -18.22 -0.51
C ASP A 73 7.57 -16.76 -0.01
N TYR A 74 7.21 -16.52 1.26
CA TYR A 74 7.13 -15.17 1.85
C TYR A 74 8.48 -14.45 1.89
N ASP A 75 9.58 -15.16 2.17
CA ASP A 75 10.92 -14.55 2.14
C ASP A 75 11.27 -14.03 0.74
N THR A 76 10.85 -14.76 -0.31
CA THR A 76 11.03 -14.33 -1.70
C THR A 76 10.19 -13.09 -1.99
N PHE A 77 8.93 -13.06 -1.51
CA PHE A 77 8.07 -11.88 -1.62
C PHE A 77 8.67 -10.66 -0.92
N ILE A 78 9.22 -10.81 0.29
CA ILE A 78 9.80 -9.70 1.05
C ILE A 78 11.00 -9.13 0.32
N ARG A 79 11.94 -9.99 -0.11
CA ARG A 79 13.12 -9.56 -0.87
C ARG A 79 12.71 -8.86 -2.16
N ALA A 80 11.81 -9.48 -2.92
CA ALA A 80 11.29 -8.91 -4.16
C ALA A 80 10.66 -7.52 -3.89
N SER A 81 9.79 -7.40 -2.89
CA SER A 81 9.17 -6.12 -2.53
C SER A 81 10.20 -5.05 -2.21
N VAL A 82 11.25 -5.37 -1.43
CA VAL A 82 12.31 -4.40 -1.12
C VAL A 82 13.06 -3.99 -2.39
N ASP A 83 13.48 -4.95 -3.20
CA ASP A 83 14.25 -4.71 -4.42
C ASP A 83 13.44 -3.87 -5.43
N GLY A 84 12.17 -4.20 -5.65
CA GLY A 84 11.29 -3.54 -6.60
C GLY A 84 10.95 -2.09 -6.25
N PHE A 85 10.93 -1.74 -4.96
CA PHE A 85 10.65 -0.38 -4.49
C PHE A 85 11.90 0.40 -4.06
N SER A 86 13.09 -0.19 -4.17
CA SER A 86 14.35 0.43 -3.74
C SER A 86 14.65 1.77 -4.44
N SER A 87 14.21 1.94 -5.69
CA SER A 87 14.42 3.17 -6.48
C SER A 87 13.54 4.34 -6.05
N THR A 88 12.55 4.13 -5.18
CA THR A 88 11.60 5.17 -4.73
C THR A 88 12.21 6.15 -3.72
N GLY A 89 13.48 5.97 -3.32
CA GLY A 89 14.16 6.79 -2.32
C GLY A 89 13.75 6.48 -0.88
N ARG A 90 12.92 5.45 -0.67
CA ARG A 90 12.52 4.96 0.66
C ARG A 90 13.65 4.16 1.32
N ALA A 91 13.77 4.27 2.64
CA ALA A 91 14.75 3.50 3.40
C ALA A 91 14.47 1.99 3.26
N PRO A 92 15.50 1.15 3.03
CA PRO A 92 15.33 -0.30 2.89
C PRO A 92 14.65 -0.95 4.10
N GLU A 93 14.92 -0.44 5.31
CA GLU A 93 14.32 -0.92 6.56
C GLU A 93 12.80 -0.70 6.56
N LEU A 94 12.35 0.46 6.07
CA LEU A 94 10.93 0.77 5.94
C LEU A 94 10.27 -0.18 4.92
N LEU A 95 10.88 -0.36 3.75
CA LEU A 95 10.36 -1.27 2.72
C LEU A 95 10.24 -2.70 3.24
N LYS A 96 11.24 -3.15 4.01
CA LYS A 96 11.26 -4.48 4.63
C LYS A 96 10.12 -4.63 5.65
N VAL A 97 9.96 -3.67 6.56
CA VAL A 97 8.88 -3.70 7.57
C VAL A 97 7.50 -3.73 6.91
N LEU A 98 7.30 -2.96 5.83
CA LEU A 98 6.04 -2.97 5.09
C LEU A 98 5.76 -4.34 4.44
N ALA A 99 6.77 -4.94 3.80
CA ALA A 99 6.62 -6.24 3.17
C ALA A 99 6.40 -7.38 4.20
N GLU A 100 7.11 -7.36 5.32
CA GLU A 100 6.92 -8.30 6.44
C GLU A 100 5.51 -8.16 7.03
N SER A 101 5.03 -6.92 7.20
CA SER A 101 3.68 -6.66 7.71
C SER A 101 2.60 -7.20 6.77
N ALA A 102 2.78 -7.03 5.45
CA ALA A 102 1.86 -7.60 4.46
C ALA A 102 1.86 -9.14 4.48
N ALA A 103 3.04 -9.77 4.64
CA ALA A 103 3.15 -11.22 4.70
C ALA A 103 2.61 -11.84 6.01
N ALA A 104 2.68 -11.11 7.13
CA ALA A 104 2.19 -11.59 8.42
C ALA A 104 0.66 -11.50 8.58
N ARG A 105 -0.01 -10.73 7.72
CA ARG A 105 -1.44 -10.46 7.80
C ARG A 105 -2.29 -11.58 7.22
N SER A 106 -3.17 -12.17 8.03
CA SER A 106 -4.06 -13.25 7.61
C SER A 106 -5.16 -12.82 6.63
N ASP A 107 -5.43 -11.53 6.54
CA ASP A 107 -6.42 -10.93 5.62
C ASP A 107 -5.79 -10.49 4.28
N THR A 108 -4.50 -10.74 4.09
CA THR A 108 -3.77 -10.37 2.87
C THR A 108 -3.55 -11.60 1.99
N ILE A 109 -3.86 -11.48 0.70
CA ILE A 109 -3.53 -12.49 -0.32
C ILE A 109 -2.34 -11.96 -1.12
N LEU A 110 -1.24 -12.71 -1.09
CA LEU A 110 -0.02 -12.35 -1.80
C LEU A 110 0.07 -13.08 -3.15
N PHE A 111 0.59 -12.38 -4.15
CA PHE A 111 0.78 -12.90 -5.50
C PHE A 111 2.23 -12.74 -5.92
N SER A 112 2.71 -13.66 -6.77
CA SER A 112 3.92 -13.47 -7.56
C SER A 112 3.59 -13.52 -9.04
N ALA A 113 4.27 -12.69 -9.81
CA ALA A 113 4.29 -12.76 -11.25
C ALA A 113 5.71 -13.09 -11.72
N SER A 114 5.84 -14.00 -12.67
CA SER A 114 7.11 -14.35 -13.32
C SER A 114 6.91 -14.46 -14.83
N LEU A 115 7.93 -14.12 -15.60
CA LEU A 115 7.98 -14.40 -17.03
C LEU A 115 8.67 -15.74 -17.27
N ASP A 116 8.20 -16.57 -18.21
CA ASP A 116 8.85 -17.82 -18.54
C ASP A 116 10.32 -17.56 -18.93
N GLY A 117 11.24 -18.02 -18.07
CA GLY A 117 12.69 -17.93 -18.29
C GLY A 117 13.48 -17.11 -17.27
N ASP A 118 12.85 -16.30 -16.39
CA ASP A 118 13.60 -15.65 -15.31
C ASP A 118 12.71 -15.32 -14.09
N SER A 119 13.07 -15.86 -12.94
CA SER A 119 12.44 -15.60 -11.63
C SER A 119 12.82 -14.22 -11.04
N SER A 120 13.27 -13.29 -11.87
CA SER A 120 13.67 -11.94 -11.47
C SER A 120 13.14 -10.87 -12.43
N ALA A 121 11.84 -10.61 -12.41
CA ALA A 121 11.32 -9.36 -12.95
C ALA A 121 10.00 -9.01 -12.26
N LEU A 122 10.10 -8.26 -11.17
CA LEU A 122 8.97 -7.46 -10.72
C LEU A 122 8.66 -6.42 -11.81
N PRO A 123 7.38 -6.07 -12.03
CA PRO A 123 7.03 -5.00 -12.95
C PRO A 123 7.66 -3.70 -12.47
N GLN A 124 8.54 -3.11 -13.30
CA GLN A 124 8.90 -1.71 -13.18
C GLN A 124 7.66 -0.90 -13.53
N TRP A 125 7.00 -0.35 -12.51
CA TRP A 125 5.96 0.65 -12.71
C TRP A 125 6.63 1.96 -13.17
N GLN A 126 6.48 2.28 -14.46
CA GLN A 126 6.71 3.62 -15.01
C GLN A 126 5.41 4.44 -14.96
#